data_AF-A0A4P7GZV9-F1
#
_entry.id   AF-A0A4P7GZV9-F1
#
_cell.length_a   1.000
_cell.length_b   1.000
_cell.length_c   1.000
_cell.angle_alpha   90.00
_cell.angle_beta   90.00
_cell.angle_gamma   90.00
#
_symmetry.space_group_name_H-M   'P 1'
#
loop_
_entity.id
_entity.type
_entity.pdbx_description
1 polymer ?
#
loop_
_entity_poly.entity_id
_entity_poly.type
_entity_poly.pdbx_seq_one_letter_code
_entity_poly.pdbx_strand_id
1 'polypeptide(L)'
;MSIGFTFDHGAVSLGPDETAAMPPPAADWFEQPFGKVPLDQFVLDLRRPAPLSVRRWLAASVETRGLAHCGPDSFMDGGSLGQWFDMIVHRQEISPAVPT
;
A
#
# COMPACT_ATOMS: atom_id res chain seq x y z
N MET A 1 -9.65 -9.15 -12.81
CA MET A 1 -9.85 -7.97 -11.95
C MET A 1 -9.15 -8.23 -10.64
N SER A 2 -8.11 -7.46 -10.32
CA SER A 2 -7.29 -7.54 -9.12
C SER A 2 -7.43 -6.25 -8.30
N ILE A 3 -7.61 -6.36 -6.98
CA ILE A 3 -7.78 -5.23 -6.07
C ILE A 3 -6.69 -5.31 -5.00
N GLY A 4 -5.89 -4.25 -4.88
CA GLY A 4 -4.89 -4.10 -3.82
C GLY A 4 -5.47 -3.36 -2.62
N PHE A 5 -5.14 -3.81 -1.42
CA PHE A 5 -5.42 -3.08 -0.18
C PHE A 5 -4.10 -2.54 0.36
N THR A 6 -4.05 -1.22 0.56
CA THR A 6 -2.87 -0.54 1.07
C THR A 6 -3.25 0.37 2.22
N PHE A 7 -2.24 0.82 2.97
CA PHE A 7 -2.43 1.77 4.05
C PHE A 7 -1.18 2.63 4.22
N ASP A 8 -1.30 3.77 4.91
CA ASP A 8 -0.15 4.62 5.19
C ASP A 8 0.55 4.18 6.47
N HIS A 9 -0.12 4.13 7.62
CA HIS A 9 0.52 3.74 8.89
C HIS A 9 -0.46 3.08 9.87
N GLY A 10 0.06 2.67 11.03
CA GLY A 10 -0.73 2.15 12.15
C GLY A 10 -0.10 0.92 12.77
N ALA A 11 -0.91 -0.09 13.06
CA ALA A 11 -0.43 -1.38 13.54
C ALA A 11 -1.24 -2.54 12.96
N VAL A 12 -0.59 -3.70 12.82
CA VAL A 12 -1.21 -4.96 12.39
C VAL A 12 -1.09 -6.02 13.48
N SER A 13 -2.01 -6.97 13.50
CA SER A 13 -1.87 -8.17 14.35
C SER A 13 -0.92 -9.16 13.68
N LEU A 14 0.00 -9.72 14.47
CA LEU A 14 0.85 -10.86 14.08
C LEU A 14 0.36 -12.19 14.67
N GLY A 15 -0.58 -12.13 15.61
CA GLY A 15 -1.10 -13.26 16.36
C GLY A 15 -1.78 -12.81 17.65
N PRO A 16 -2.19 -13.75 18.51
CA PRO A 16 -2.74 -13.45 19.82
C PRO A 16 -1.77 -12.58 20.62
N ASP A 17 -2.26 -11.42 21.08
CA ASP A 17 -1.53 -10.44 21.89
C ASP A 17 -0.23 -9.89 21.26
N GLU A 18 0.00 -10.12 19.96
CA GLU A 18 1.18 -9.65 19.24
C GLU A 18 0.81 -8.72 18.09
N THR A 19 1.47 -7.57 18.04
CA THR A 19 1.28 -6.55 17.00
C THR A 19 2.60 -6.05 16.46
N ALA A 20 2.62 -5.71 15.17
CA ALA A 20 3.71 -4.95 14.57
C ALA A 20 3.27 -3.51 14.30
N ALA A 21 4.11 -2.56 14.67
CA ALA A 21 3.97 -1.18 14.23
C ALA A 21 4.28 -1.09 12.73
N MET A 22 3.46 -0.34 12.01
CA MET A 22 3.63 -0.05 10.60
C MET A 22 3.84 1.46 10.43
N PRO A 23 5.10 1.94 10.33
CA PRO A 23 5.35 3.36 10.08
C PRO A 23 4.92 3.73 8.66
N PRO A 24 4.83 5.03 8.30
CA PRO A 24 4.59 5.49 6.93
C PRO A 24 5.53 4.84 5.89
N PRO A 25 5.12 4.72 4.61
CA PRO A 25 5.93 4.03 3.60
C PRO A 25 7.25 4.76 3.37
N ALA A 26 8.30 4.00 3.01
CA ALA A 26 9.57 4.59 2.61
C ALA A 26 9.39 5.54 1.41
N ALA A 27 10.34 6.46 1.24
CA ALA A 27 10.24 7.55 0.26
C ALA A 27 10.07 7.07 -1.20
N ASP A 28 10.59 5.90 -1.51
CA ASP A 28 10.67 5.23 -2.81
C ASP A 28 9.61 4.13 -3.01
N TRP A 29 8.83 3.80 -1.98
CA TRP A 29 7.73 2.85 -2.09
C TRP A 29 6.51 3.47 -2.77
N PHE A 30 5.78 2.67 -3.55
CA PHE A 30 4.70 3.22 -4.39
C PHE A 30 3.54 3.79 -3.56
N GLU A 31 3.36 3.34 -2.32
CA GLU A 31 2.30 3.80 -1.42
C GLU A 31 2.58 5.21 -0.88
N GLN A 32 3.82 5.70 -0.94
CA GLN A 32 4.23 6.96 -0.32
C GLN A 32 3.38 8.18 -0.73
N PRO A 33 2.97 8.35 -2.00
CA PRO A 33 2.11 9.46 -2.39
C PRO A 33 0.70 9.37 -1.79
N PHE A 34 0.22 8.17 -1.43
CA PHE A 34 -1.12 7.97 -0.88
C PHE A 34 -1.27 8.56 0.52
N GLY A 35 -0.21 8.52 1.33
CA GLY A 35 -0.13 9.16 2.66
C GLY A 35 -0.34 10.68 2.65
N LYS A 36 -0.18 11.32 1.49
CA LYS A 36 -0.32 12.78 1.32
C LYS A 36 -1.74 13.21 0.94
N VAL A 37 -2.62 12.27 0.64
CA VAL A 37 -4.00 12.55 0.24
C VAL A 37 -4.83 12.88 1.49
N PRO A 38 -5.49 14.05 1.58
CA PRO A 38 -6.23 14.47 2.79
C PRO A 38 -7.61 13.80 2.87
N LEU A 39 -7.64 12.47 2.78
CA LEU A 39 -8.82 11.61 2.90
C LEU A 39 -8.46 10.41 3.78
N ASP A 40 -9.32 10.05 4.72
CA ASP A 40 -9.09 8.91 5.62
C ASP A 40 -9.01 7.58 4.86
N GLN A 41 -9.80 7.45 3.79
CA GLN A 41 -9.82 6.30 2.90
C GLN A 41 -10.30 6.69 1.51
N PHE A 42 -9.79 5.99 0.50
CA PHE A 42 -10.21 6.20 -0.88
C PHE A 42 -10.05 4.94 -1.73
N VAL A 43 -10.69 4.97 -2.89
CA VAL A 43 -10.53 3.94 -3.92
C VAL A 43 -9.97 4.60 -5.17
N LEU A 44 -8.92 4.01 -5.74
CA LEU A 44 -8.26 4.47 -6.95
C LEU A 44 -8.42 3.42 -8.06
N ASP A 45 -9.10 3.78 -9.14
CA ASP A 45 -9.22 2.95 -10.35
C ASP A 45 -8.05 3.21 -11.29
N LEU A 46 -7.12 2.26 -11.38
CA LEU A 46 -5.86 2.40 -12.12
C LEU A 46 -6.05 2.27 -13.64
N ARG A 47 -7.23 1.81 -14.08
CA ARG A 47 -7.54 1.61 -15.50
C ARG A 47 -8.07 2.88 -16.17
N ARG A 48 -8.36 3.93 -15.40
CA ARG A 48 -8.86 5.19 -15.94
C ARG A 48 -7.80 5.87 -16.81
N PRO A 49 -8.20 6.59 -17.87
CA PRO A 49 -7.28 7.45 -18.61
C PRO A 49 -6.56 8.41 -17.65
N ALA A 50 -5.23 8.39 -17.67
CA ALA A 50 -4.40 9.18 -16.78
C ALA A 50 -3.34 9.98 -17.56
N PRO A 51 -2.80 11.08 -17.00
CA PRO A 51 -1.68 11.81 -17.60
C PRO A 51 -0.46 10.92 -17.86
N LEU A 52 0.41 11.32 -18.81
CA LEU A 52 1.58 10.53 -19.19
C LEU A 52 2.51 10.19 -18.01
N SER A 53 2.69 11.12 -17.07
CA SER A 53 3.50 10.89 -15.86
C SER A 53 2.94 9.75 -15.01
N VAL A 54 1.62 9.73 -14.79
CA VAL A 54 0.94 8.67 -14.03
C VAL A 54 1.04 7.35 -14.78
N ARG A 55 0.82 7.33 -16.10
CA ARG A 55 0.96 6.08 -16.88
C ARG A 55 2.37 5.51 -16.84
N ARG A 56 3.40 6.37 -16.85
CA ARG A 56 4.80 5.95 -16.70
C ARG A 56 5.07 5.39 -15.31
N TRP A 57 4.55 6.06 -14.28
CA TRP A 57 4.64 5.58 -12.90
C TRP A 57 3.95 4.21 -12.73
N LEU A 58 2.76 4.01 -13.30
CA LEU A 58 2.05 2.72 -13.26
C LEU A 58 2.77 1.59 -13.98
N ALA A 59 3.60 1.89 -14.98
CA ALA A 59 4.35 0.92 -15.77
C ALA A 59 5.78 0.70 -15.27
N ALA A 60 6.26 1.51 -14.34
CA ALA A 60 7.59 1.37 -13.75
C ALA A 60 7.60 0.23 -12.73
N SER A 61 8.74 -0.42 -12.54
CA SER A 61 8.93 -1.33 -11.42
C SER A 61 8.71 -0.59 -10.10
N VAL A 62 8.04 -1.24 -9.16
CA VAL A 62 7.72 -0.67 -7.86
C VAL A 62 8.26 -1.52 -6.73
N GLU A 63 8.63 -0.85 -5.64
CA GLU A 63 8.76 -1.46 -4.32
C GLU A 63 7.50 -1.16 -3.50
N THR A 64 7.14 -2.10 -2.63
CA THR A 64 5.98 -2.04 -1.74
C THR A 64 6.34 -2.67 -0.40
N ARG A 65 5.53 -2.40 0.64
CA ARG A 65 5.70 -3.06 1.94
C ARG A 65 5.78 -4.57 1.83
N GLY A 66 6.75 -5.13 2.53
CA GLY A 66 6.90 -6.56 2.76
C GLY A 66 6.02 -7.07 3.89
N LEU A 67 6.31 -8.28 4.35
CA LEU A 67 5.56 -8.94 5.41
C LEU A 67 5.89 -8.29 6.76
N ALA A 68 4.86 -7.98 7.55
CA ALA A 68 5.04 -7.24 8.80
C ALA A 68 5.98 -7.92 9.82
N HIS A 69 6.03 -9.26 9.85
CA HIS A 69 6.93 -10.00 10.74
C HIS A 69 8.40 -9.97 10.30
N CYS A 70 8.69 -9.51 9.07
CA CYS A 70 10.06 -9.30 8.59
C CYS A 70 10.62 -7.92 8.99
N GLY A 71 9.83 -7.10 9.68
CA GLY A 71 10.21 -5.77 10.14
C GLY A 71 9.74 -4.62 9.23
N PRO A 72 9.81 -3.37 9.71
CA PRO A 72 9.24 -2.21 9.03
C PRO A 72 9.95 -1.83 7.73
N ASP A 73 11.21 -2.22 7.56
CA ASP A 73 12.02 -1.95 6.37
C ASP A 73 11.92 -3.07 5.32
N SER A 74 11.15 -4.12 5.58
CA SER A 74 10.93 -5.20 4.62
C SER A 74 10.11 -4.70 3.44
N PHE A 75 10.52 -5.07 2.22
CA PHE A 75 9.84 -4.73 0.98
C PHE A 75 9.67 -5.94 0.05
N MET A 76 8.77 -5.80 -0.92
CA MET A 76 8.62 -6.68 -2.08
C MET A 76 8.77 -5.87 -3.36
N ASP A 77 9.31 -6.51 -4.40
CA ASP A 77 9.51 -5.94 -5.73
C ASP A 77 9.14 -6.96 -6.83
N GLY A 78 9.56 -6.71 -8.06
CA GLY A 78 9.44 -7.69 -9.16
C GLY A 78 8.29 -7.47 -10.13
N GLY A 79 7.61 -6.31 -10.06
CA GLY A 79 6.61 -5.92 -11.05
C GLY A 79 6.27 -4.44 -11.00
N SER A 80 5.31 -4.03 -11.83
CA SER A 80 4.77 -2.68 -11.86
C SER A 80 3.37 -2.63 -11.24
N LEU A 81 2.97 -1.44 -10.76
CA LEU A 81 1.68 -1.28 -10.10
C LEU A 81 0.49 -1.64 -11.02
N GLY A 82 0.59 -1.26 -12.30
CA GLY A 82 -0.43 -1.58 -13.30
C GLY A 82 -0.47 -3.05 -13.74
N GLN A 83 0.56 -3.85 -13.42
CA GLN A 83 0.52 -5.31 -13.58
C GLN A 83 -0.10 -6.00 -12.37
N TRP A 84 0.11 -5.46 -11.17
CA TRP A 84 -0.37 -6.09 -9.93
C TRP A 84 -1.85 -5.85 -9.67
N PHE A 85 -2.36 -4.65 -9.93
CA PHE A 85 -3.72 -4.26 -9.56
C PHE A 85 -4.46 -3.51 -10.66
N ASP A 86 -5.78 -3.74 -10.73
CA ASP A 86 -6.70 -2.90 -11.50
C ASP A 86 -7.22 -1.72 -10.65
N MET A 87 -7.32 -1.93 -9.33
CA MET A 87 -7.82 -0.95 -8.36
C MET A 87 -7.05 -1.03 -7.06
N ILE A 88 -6.97 0.10 -6.34
CA ILE A 88 -6.43 0.17 -4.98
C ILE A 88 -7.51 0.68 -4.04
N VAL A 89 -7.68 0.01 -2.92
CA VAL A 89 -8.35 0.53 -1.73
C VAL A 89 -7.26 0.96 -0.76
N HIS A 90 -7.30 2.22 -0.34
CA HIS A 90 -6.32 2.78 0.59
C HIS A 90 -7.01 3.33 1.83
N ARG A 91 -6.37 3.15 2.99
CA ARG A 91 -6.77 3.76 4.26
C ARG A 91 -5.55 4.35 4.94
N GLN A 92 -5.64 5.57 5.44
CA GLN A 92 -4.48 6.24 6.03
C GLN A 92 -3.97 5.50 7.27
N GLU A 93 -4.83 5.35 8.28
CA GLU A 93 -4.45 4.71 9.54
C GLU A 93 -5.22 3.40 9.75
N ILE A 94 -4.48 2.33 10.05
CA ILE A 94 -5.04 1.01 10.37
C ILE A 94 -4.81 0.63 11.83
N SER A 95 -5.73 -0.15 12.37
CA SER A 95 -5.60 -0.78 13.69
C SER A 95 -5.51 -2.30 13.55
N PRO A 96 -4.92 -3.01 14.54
CA PRO A 96 -4.88 -4.46 14.53
C PRO A 96 -6.27 -5.06 14.37
N ALA A 97 -6.38 -6.09 13.52
CA ALA A 97 -7.62 -6.83 13.35
C ALA A 97 -7.96 -7.57 14.65
N VAL A 98 -9.22 -7.55 15.04
CA VAL A 98 -9.74 -8.29 16.20
C VAL A 98 -10.47 -9.53 15.68
N PRO A 99 -10.11 -10.75 16.11
CA PRO A 99 -10.87 -11.95 15.75
C PRO A 99 -12.32 -11.83 16.22
N THR A 100 -13.26 -12.18 15.35
CA THR A 100 -14.70 -12.29 15.66
C THR A 100 -15.08 -13.71 16.02
#